data_AF-A0A4V1UX90-F1
#
_entry.id   AF-A0A4V1UX90-F1
#
_cell.length_a   1.000
_cell.length_b   1.000
_cell.length_c   1.000
_cell.angle_alpha   90.00
_cell.angle_beta   90.00
_cell.angle_gamma   90.00
#
_symmetry.space_group_name_H-M   'P 1'
#
loop_
_entity.id
_entity.type
_entity.pdbx_description
1 polymer ?
#
loop_
_entity_poly.entity_id
_entity_poly.type
_entity_poly.pdbx_seq_one_letter_code
_entity_poly.pdbx_strand_id
1 'polypeptide(L)'
;MRLTPLFLALTVTAPLSFVQAQEAPQPAAPHDESVPHVHGEAKDPKNETLIEYFWRKSDDAFHDGDYPRAVGLHRSIVTLDPTEIESWSLGAWLLWSLGKPEEAVEFLAQGLKANPENADMWDAAGQHYDLQKRFADSEKAFAKAVDLSGKDADMMLRRRYAHSAEHVGNWDKSAEIWQALVAQYPNDAVNKNNLARVEKTIAEKKQ
;
A
#
# COMPACT_ATOMS: atom_id res chain seq x y z
N MET A 1 70.82 22.94 -7.64
CA MET A 1 70.22 21.59 -7.55
C MET A 1 69.79 21.34 -6.12
N ARG A 2 68.50 21.55 -5.82
CA ARG A 2 67.75 21.00 -4.68
C ARG A 2 66.27 21.32 -4.96
N LEU A 3 65.53 20.29 -5.34
CA LEU A 3 64.10 20.31 -5.64
C LEU A 3 63.32 20.36 -4.32
N THR A 4 62.45 21.36 -4.15
CA THR A 4 61.37 21.36 -3.15
C THR A 4 60.12 20.77 -3.81
N PRO A 5 59.42 19.78 -3.21
CA PRO A 5 58.17 19.31 -3.77
C PRO A 5 57.02 20.25 -3.38
N LEU A 6 56.25 20.65 -4.39
CA LEU A 6 54.99 21.40 -4.25
C LEU A 6 53.87 20.39 -3.93
N PHE A 7 53.38 20.36 -2.70
CA PHE A 7 52.17 19.61 -2.36
C PHE A 7 50.94 20.45 -2.74
N LEU A 8 50.26 20.06 -3.82
CA LEU A 8 48.96 20.58 -4.21
C LEU A 8 47.89 19.89 -3.34
N ALA A 9 47.40 20.57 -2.31
CA ALA A 9 46.23 20.11 -1.56
C ALA A 9 44.96 20.53 -2.32
N LEU A 10 44.40 19.62 -3.13
CA LEU A 10 43.03 19.76 -3.63
C LEU A 10 42.07 19.41 -2.48
N THR A 11 41.53 20.42 -1.81
CA THR A 11 40.31 20.25 -1.01
C THR A 11 39.12 20.32 -1.95
N VAL A 12 38.59 19.16 -2.33
CA VAL A 12 37.26 19.06 -2.94
C VAL A 12 36.25 19.23 -1.81
N THR A 13 35.82 20.46 -1.55
CA THR A 13 34.62 20.74 -0.76
C THR A 13 33.42 20.57 -1.68
N ALA A 14 32.83 19.37 -1.71
CA ALA A 14 31.50 19.19 -2.25
C ALA A 14 30.48 19.75 -1.23
N PRO A 15 29.51 20.59 -1.65
CA PRO A 15 28.45 21.01 -0.75
C PRO A 15 27.57 19.79 -0.39
N LEU A 16 27.27 19.62 0.90
CA LEU A 16 26.20 18.74 1.35
C LEU A 16 24.89 19.25 0.73
N SER A 17 24.42 18.57 -0.32
CA SER A 17 23.05 18.73 -0.78
C SER A 17 22.14 18.13 0.29
N PHE A 18 21.42 19.01 0.99
CA PHE A 18 20.28 18.63 1.82
C PHE A 18 19.30 17.85 0.93
N VAL A 19 19.26 16.53 1.09
CA VAL A 19 18.06 15.77 0.75
C VAL A 19 17.01 16.29 1.71
N GLN A 20 16.03 17.06 1.22
CA GLN A 20 14.82 17.32 1.99
C GLN A 20 14.27 15.96 2.39
N ALA A 21 14.32 15.66 3.69
CA ALA A 21 13.50 14.61 4.26
C ALA A 21 12.08 14.87 3.74
N GLN A 22 11.51 13.92 3.03
CA GLN A 22 10.08 13.97 2.73
C GLN A 22 9.40 14.18 4.07
N GLU A 23 8.60 15.25 4.20
CA GLU A 23 7.73 15.41 5.36
C GLU A 23 7.02 14.07 5.58
N ALA A 24 7.04 13.59 6.82
CA ALA A 24 6.28 12.42 7.18
C ALA A 24 4.85 12.63 6.63
N PRO A 25 4.26 11.61 5.99
CA PRO A 25 2.90 11.70 5.51
C PRO A 25 2.05 12.23 6.67
N GLN A 26 1.35 13.34 6.43
CA GLN A 26 0.36 13.85 7.39
C GLN A 26 -0.51 12.65 7.81
N PRO A 27 -0.82 12.49 9.10
CA PRO A 27 -1.74 11.45 9.52
C PRO A 27 -2.97 11.54 8.63
N ALA A 28 -3.45 10.38 8.16
CA ALA A 28 -4.70 10.33 7.42
C ALA A 28 -5.74 11.17 8.15
N ALA A 29 -6.62 11.84 7.41
CA ALA A 29 -7.79 12.49 8.00
C ALA A 29 -8.38 11.54 9.06
N PRO A 30 -8.81 12.07 10.23
CA PRO A 30 -9.35 11.24 11.29
C PRO A 30 -10.31 10.22 10.69
N HIS A 31 -10.22 8.97 11.15
CA HIS A 31 -11.14 7.90 10.76
C HIS A 31 -12.53 8.50 10.63
N ASP A 32 -13.08 8.44 9.41
CA ASP A 32 -14.45 8.84 9.20
C ASP A 32 -15.29 7.89 10.07
N GLU A 33 -15.85 8.40 11.17
CA GLU A 33 -16.68 7.64 12.11
C GLU A 33 -17.91 7.01 11.41
N SER A 34 -18.20 7.40 10.16
CA SER A 34 -19.22 6.77 9.32
C SER A 34 -18.76 5.49 8.62
N VAL A 35 -17.46 5.18 8.62
CA VAL A 35 -16.94 3.86 8.25
C VAL A 35 -17.31 2.91 9.38
N PRO A 36 -18.17 1.90 9.14
CA PRO A 36 -18.58 0.99 10.20
C PRO A 36 -17.34 0.31 10.78
N HIS A 37 -17.15 0.41 12.09
CA HIS A 37 -16.28 -0.53 12.79
C HIS A 37 -16.81 -1.94 12.47
N VAL A 38 -16.02 -2.74 11.75
CA VAL A 38 -16.40 -4.13 11.43
C VAL A 38 -16.50 -4.97 12.71
N HIS A 39 -15.91 -4.47 13.80
CA HIS A 39 -16.10 -4.96 15.15
C HIS A 39 -17.14 -4.08 15.86
N GLY A 40 -18.38 -4.58 15.89
CA GLY A 40 -19.56 -3.87 16.40
C GLY A 40 -19.44 -3.37 17.85
N GLU A 41 -20.48 -2.64 18.27
CA GLU A 41 -20.66 -1.97 19.58
C GLU A 41 -19.78 -2.50 20.72
N ALA A 42 -19.15 -1.57 21.46
CA ALA A 42 -18.30 -1.87 22.62
C ALA A 42 -18.93 -2.94 23.53
N LYS A 43 -18.44 -4.18 23.41
CA LYS A 43 -18.89 -5.32 24.21
C LYS A 43 -18.47 -5.11 25.66
N ASP A 44 -19.24 -5.67 26.61
CA ASP A 44 -18.83 -5.71 28.02
C ASP A 44 -17.37 -6.22 28.09
N PRO A 45 -16.42 -5.45 28.65
CA PRO A 45 -15.00 -5.84 28.73
C PRO A 45 -14.78 -7.20 29.39
N LYS A 46 -15.76 -7.70 30.15
CA LYS A 46 -15.72 -9.02 30.77
C LYS A 46 -15.90 -10.19 29.79
N ASN A 47 -16.41 -9.94 28.59
CA ASN A 47 -16.67 -10.94 27.56
C ASN A 47 -15.86 -10.67 26.27
N GLU A 48 -14.89 -9.76 26.32
CA GLU A 48 -14.01 -9.40 25.22
C GLU A 48 -12.99 -10.52 24.94
N THR A 49 -12.85 -10.92 23.68
CA THR A 49 -11.77 -11.82 23.25
C THR A 49 -10.41 -11.11 23.30
N LEU A 50 -9.31 -11.86 23.33
CA LEU A 50 -7.99 -11.25 23.34
C LEU A 50 -7.69 -10.43 22.06
N ILE A 51 -8.26 -10.84 20.93
CA ILE A 51 -8.15 -10.11 19.65
C ILE A 51 -8.91 -8.78 19.74
N GLU A 52 -10.16 -8.78 20.21
CA GLU A 52 -10.95 -7.56 20.42
C GLU A 52 -10.25 -6.61 21.41
N TYR A 53 -9.70 -7.15 22.49
CA TYR A 53 -8.91 -6.40 23.46
C TYR A 53 -7.70 -5.70 22.82
N PHE A 54 -6.95 -6.42 21.98
CA PHE A 54 -5.79 -5.86 21.29
C PHE A 54 -6.18 -4.85 20.21
N TRP A 55 -7.30 -5.06 19.51
CA TRP A 55 -7.84 -4.08 18.57
C TRP A 55 -8.17 -2.76 19.26
N ARG A 56 -8.97 -2.81 20.33
CA ARG A 56 -9.31 -1.62 21.11
C ARG A 56 -8.08 -0.93 21.67
N LYS A 57 -7.08 -1.68 22.13
CA LYS A 57 -5.81 -1.11 22.60
C LYS A 57 -4.97 -0.51 21.47
N SER A 58 -5.08 -1.05 20.25
CA SER A 58 -4.37 -0.51 19.08
C SER A 58 -4.98 0.83 18.69
N ASP A 59 -6.31 0.91 18.72
CA ASP A 59 -7.06 2.15 18.49
C ASP A 59 -6.74 3.22 19.54
N ASP A 60 -6.77 2.87 20.84
CA ASP A 60 -6.32 3.76 21.93
C ASP A 60 -4.89 4.30 21.63
N ALA A 61 -3.96 3.41 21.30
CA ALA A 61 -2.57 3.77 21.03
C ALA A 61 -2.42 4.64 19.76
N PHE A 62 -3.23 4.40 18.74
CA PHE A 62 -3.28 5.20 17.53
C PHE A 62 -3.73 6.63 17.82
N HIS A 63 -4.81 6.80 18.58
CA HIS A 63 -5.33 8.11 18.98
C HIS A 63 -4.38 8.87 19.90
N ASP A 64 -3.63 8.15 20.74
CA ASP A 64 -2.56 8.73 21.58
C ASP A 64 -1.29 9.10 20.78
N GLY A 65 -1.21 8.72 19.50
CA GLY A 65 -0.02 8.92 18.65
C GLY A 65 1.13 7.94 18.95
N ASP A 66 0.90 6.92 19.78
CA ASP A 66 1.85 5.85 20.08
C ASP A 66 1.79 4.76 18.98
N TYR A 67 2.15 5.14 17.76
CA TYR A 67 2.17 4.25 16.60
C TYR A 67 3.07 3.02 16.79
N PRO A 68 4.26 3.09 17.44
CA PRO A 68 5.06 1.90 17.73
C PRO A 68 4.31 0.87 18.57
N ARG A 69 3.53 1.31 19.57
CA ARG A 69 2.69 0.41 20.36
C ARG A 69 1.54 -0.18 19.54
N ALA A 70 0.87 0.62 18.72
CA ALA A 70 -0.17 0.14 17.81
C ALA A 70 0.35 -0.97 16.88
N VAL A 71 1.55 -0.80 16.28
CA VAL A 71 2.21 -1.86 15.49
C VAL A 71 2.45 -3.13 16.33
N GLY A 72 2.91 -3.00 17.57
CA GLY A 72 3.11 -4.14 18.47
C GLY A 72 1.81 -4.91 18.76
N LEU A 73 0.69 -4.19 18.85
CA LEU A 73 -0.63 -4.78 19.06
C LEU A 73 -1.13 -5.50 17.81
N HIS A 74 -0.97 -4.92 16.62
CA HIS A 74 -1.27 -5.63 15.37
C HIS A 74 -0.40 -6.88 15.17
N ARG A 75 0.89 -6.84 15.53
CA ARG A 75 1.75 -8.03 15.55
C ARG A 75 1.21 -9.12 16.49
N SER A 76 0.64 -8.71 17.62
CA SER A 76 0.03 -9.64 18.59
C SER A 76 -1.27 -10.23 18.04
N ILE A 77 -2.11 -9.41 17.39
CA ILE A 77 -3.35 -9.87 16.73
C ILE A 77 -3.03 -10.92 15.67
N VAL A 78 -2.13 -10.63 14.74
CA VAL A 78 -1.82 -11.57 13.64
C VAL A 78 -1.06 -12.82 14.10
N THR A 79 -0.48 -12.80 15.31
CA THR A 79 0.08 -13.99 15.95
C THR A 79 -1.02 -14.90 16.52
N LEU A 80 -2.10 -14.31 17.04
CA LEU A 80 -3.27 -15.04 17.55
C LEU A 80 -4.14 -15.56 16.41
N ASP A 81 -4.37 -14.72 15.41
CA ASP A 81 -5.14 -15.05 14.22
C ASP A 81 -4.42 -14.51 12.97
N PRO A 82 -3.64 -15.36 12.27
CA PRO A 82 -2.98 -14.97 11.04
C PRO A 82 -3.93 -14.62 9.90
N THR A 83 -5.23 -14.93 10.02
CA THR A 83 -6.26 -14.67 8.99
C THR A 83 -6.90 -13.29 9.13
N GLU A 84 -6.56 -12.53 10.16
CA GLU A 84 -7.02 -11.15 10.38
C GLU A 84 -6.31 -10.18 9.43
N ILE A 85 -6.84 -10.06 8.20
CA ILE A 85 -6.23 -9.28 7.10
C ILE A 85 -6.07 -7.81 7.45
N GLU A 86 -7.04 -7.23 8.16
CA GLU A 86 -7.02 -5.81 8.49
C GLU A 86 -5.81 -5.46 9.39
N SER A 87 -5.44 -6.35 10.31
CA SER A 87 -4.26 -6.15 11.17
C SER A 87 -2.93 -6.24 10.41
N TRP A 88 -2.82 -7.07 9.38
CA TRP A 88 -1.65 -7.06 8.50
C TRP A 88 -1.53 -5.73 7.75
N SER A 89 -2.64 -5.25 7.19
CA SER A 89 -2.72 -4.01 6.44
C SER A 89 -2.41 -2.78 7.32
N LEU A 90 -3.13 -2.60 8.43
CA LEU A 90 -2.92 -1.46 9.33
C LEU A 90 -1.53 -1.47 9.97
N GLY A 91 -1.04 -2.64 10.39
CA GLY A 91 0.32 -2.75 10.93
C GLY A 91 1.38 -2.34 9.90
N ALA A 92 1.22 -2.72 8.63
CA ALA A 92 2.12 -2.30 7.55
C ALA A 92 2.01 -0.81 7.24
N TRP A 93 0.80 -0.26 7.24
CA TRP A 93 0.58 1.18 7.08
C TRP A 93 1.27 1.99 8.17
N LEU A 94 1.11 1.60 9.42
CA LEU A 94 1.76 2.25 10.56
C LEU A 94 3.30 2.17 10.47
N LEU A 95 3.84 1.01 10.09
CA LEU A 95 5.28 0.85 9.85
C LEU A 95 5.79 1.80 8.76
N TRP A 96 5.06 1.92 7.65
CA TRP A 96 5.40 2.86 6.58
C TRP A 96 5.35 4.32 7.07
N SER A 97 4.29 4.72 7.78
CA SER A 97 4.13 6.06 8.36
C SER A 97 5.23 6.40 9.39
N LEU A 98 5.80 5.39 10.05
CA LEU A 98 6.95 5.52 10.94
C LEU A 98 8.30 5.60 10.20
N GLY A 99 8.30 5.67 8.87
CA GLY A 99 9.53 5.71 8.07
C GLY A 99 10.26 4.37 7.99
N LYS A 100 9.54 3.25 8.16
CA LYS A 100 10.07 1.89 8.09
C LYS A 100 9.46 1.08 6.93
N PRO A 101 9.63 1.51 5.67
CA PRO A 101 8.98 0.88 4.52
C PRO A 101 9.41 -0.57 4.30
N GLU A 102 10.67 -0.92 4.58
CA GLU A 102 11.17 -2.31 4.44
C GLU A 102 10.55 -3.24 5.48
N GLU A 103 10.43 -2.79 6.74
CA GLU A 103 9.76 -3.54 7.81
C GLU A 103 8.27 -3.76 7.47
N ALA A 104 7.61 -2.78 6.85
CA ALA A 104 6.24 -2.90 6.37
C ALA A 104 6.10 -3.97 5.26
N VAL A 105 7.04 -4.00 4.32
CA VAL A 105 7.08 -4.99 3.23
C VAL A 105 7.28 -6.40 3.79
N GLU A 106 8.21 -6.56 4.73
CA GLU A 106 8.44 -7.85 5.38
C GLU A 106 7.21 -8.32 6.15
N PHE A 107 6.53 -7.41 6.84
CA PHE A 107 5.29 -7.71 7.56
C PHE A 107 4.16 -8.15 6.61
N LEU A 108 3.97 -7.46 5.48
CA LEU A 108 3.01 -7.86 4.44
C LEU A 108 3.39 -9.20 3.79
N ALA A 109 4.67 -9.46 3.56
CA ALA A 109 5.13 -10.74 3.01
C ALA A 109 4.79 -11.92 3.94
N GLN A 110 4.83 -11.70 5.27
CA GLN A 110 4.34 -12.68 6.24
C GLN A 110 2.83 -12.88 6.14
N GLY A 111 2.06 -11.79 6.04
CA GLY A 111 0.61 -11.85 5.84
C GLY A 111 0.20 -12.58 4.56
N LEU A 112 0.89 -12.33 3.45
CA LEU A 112 0.69 -13.04 2.18
C LEU A 112 1.03 -14.54 2.28
N LYS A 113 2.06 -14.90 3.05
CA LYS A 113 2.42 -16.30 3.30
C LYS A 113 1.38 -17.01 4.16
N ALA A 114 0.79 -16.32 5.14
CA ALA A 114 -0.29 -16.85 5.97
C ALA A 114 -1.62 -16.97 5.19
N ASN A 115 -1.85 -16.07 4.23
CA ASN A 115 -3.11 -15.95 3.49
C ASN A 115 -2.91 -15.99 1.97
N PRO A 116 -2.30 -17.04 1.40
CA PRO A 116 -1.93 -17.07 -0.02
C PRO A 116 -3.13 -17.07 -0.98
N GLU A 117 -4.31 -17.49 -0.51
CA GLU A 117 -5.54 -17.58 -1.31
C GLU A 117 -6.59 -16.51 -0.92
N ASN A 118 -6.22 -15.56 -0.05
CA ASN A 118 -7.12 -14.49 0.34
C ASN A 118 -6.92 -13.26 -0.56
N ALA A 119 -7.92 -12.91 -1.37
CA ALA A 119 -7.83 -11.79 -2.29
C ALA A 119 -7.61 -10.43 -1.59
N ASP A 120 -8.22 -10.21 -0.43
CA ASP A 120 -8.12 -8.96 0.31
C ASP A 120 -6.69 -8.74 0.84
N MET A 121 -6.00 -9.82 1.23
CA MET A 121 -4.58 -9.74 1.61
C MET A 121 -3.69 -9.31 0.43
N TRP A 122 -3.96 -9.83 -0.78
CA TRP A 122 -3.26 -9.43 -1.99
C TRP A 122 -3.58 -8.00 -2.40
N ASP A 123 -4.83 -7.55 -2.27
CA ASP A 123 -5.22 -6.16 -2.52
C ASP A 123 -4.54 -5.20 -1.52
N ALA A 124 -4.55 -5.52 -0.23
CA ALA A 124 -3.87 -4.74 0.80
C ALA A 124 -2.36 -4.60 0.50
N ALA A 125 -1.69 -5.71 0.15
CA ALA A 125 -0.28 -5.66 -0.23
C ALA A 125 -0.04 -4.81 -1.49
N GLY A 126 -0.91 -4.93 -2.50
CA GLY A 126 -0.83 -4.13 -3.73
C GLY A 126 -0.93 -2.63 -3.49
N GLN A 127 -1.85 -2.20 -2.62
CA GLN A 127 -2.00 -0.80 -2.22
C GLN A 127 -0.75 -0.28 -1.52
N HIS A 128 -0.18 -1.08 -0.61
CA HIS A 128 1.07 -0.71 0.06
C HIS A 128 2.26 -0.62 -0.88
N TYR A 129 2.38 -1.53 -1.84
CA TYR A 129 3.43 -1.45 -2.85
C TYR A 129 3.28 -0.21 -3.74
N ASP A 130 2.05 0.17 -4.10
CA ASP A 130 1.79 1.41 -4.84
C ASP A 130 2.18 2.67 -4.05
N LEU A 131 1.86 2.73 -2.75
CA LEU A 131 2.29 3.83 -1.86
C LEU A 131 3.82 3.98 -1.81
N GLN A 132 4.53 2.85 -1.90
CA GLN A 132 6.00 2.81 -1.95
C GLN A 132 6.57 3.00 -3.37
N LYS A 133 5.72 3.27 -4.37
CA LYS A 133 6.09 3.36 -5.81
C LYS A 133 6.75 2.08 -6.35
N ARG A 134 6.51 0.94 -5.71
CA ARG A 134 6.94 -0.39 -6.16
C ARG A 134 5.92 -0.96 -7.13
N PHE A 135 5.74 -0.25 -8.24
CA PHE A 135 4.65 -0.53 -9.19
C PHE A 135 4.68 -1.95 -9.77
N ALA A 136 5.86 -2.55 -9.97
CA ALA A 136 5.97 -3.93 -10.44
C ALA A 136 5.51 -4.98 -9.42
N ASP A 137 5.66 -4.71 -8.12
CA ASP A 137 5.16 -5.60 -7.08
C ASP A 137 3.66 -5.37 -6.85
N SER A 138 3.23 -4.12 -6.95
CA SER A 138 1.81 -3.75 -6.89
C SER A 138 0.99 -4.39 -8.01
N GLU A 139 1.48 -4.32 -9.26
CA GLU A 139 0.81 -4.91 -10.42
C GLU A 139 0.60 -6.42 -10.23
N LYS A 140 1.64 -7.14 -9.77
CA LYS A 140 1.55 -8.57 -9.46
C LYS A 140 0.54 -8.86 -8.36
N ALA A 141 0.52 -8.05 -7.30
CA ALA A 141 -0.37 -8.24 -6.17
C ALA A 141 -1.83 -8.01 -6.57
N PHE A 142 -2.15 -6.92 -7.28
CA PHE A 142 -3.49 -6.67 -7.78
C PHE A 142 -3.94 -7.69 -8.82
N ALA A 143 -3.05 -8.12 -9.71
CA ALA A 143 -3.34 -9.21 -10.65
C ALA A 143 -3.75 -10.48 -9.90
N LYS A 144 -3.04 -10.82 -8.81
CA LYS A 144 -3.36 -11.99 -7.99
C LYS A 144 -4.67 -11.83 -7.22
N ALA A 145 -4.95 -10.65 -6.67
CA ALA A 145 -6.22 -10.35 -6.01
C ALA A 145 -7.40 -10.49 -6.98
N VAL A 146 -7.29 -9.93 -8.20
CA VAL A 146 -8.33 -10.05 -9.24
C VAL A 146 -8.53 -11.51 -9.68
N ASP A 147 -7.46 -12.28 -9.82
CA ASP A 147 -7.51 -13.73 -10.13
C ASP A 147 -8.29 -14.51 -9.06
N LEU A 148 -8.00 -14.26 -7.78
CA LEU A 148 -8.67 -14.91 -6.66
C LEU A 148 -10.13 -14.50 -6.49
N SER A 149 -10.46 -13.22 -6.69
CA SER A 149 -11.85 -12.74 -6.63
C SER A 149 -12.69 -13.12 -7.86
N GLY A 150 -12.06 -13.48 -8.98
CA GLY A 150 -12.74 -13.91 -10.20
C GLY A 150 -13.76 -12.89 -10.73
N LYS A 151 -15.00 -13.32 -10.93
CA LYS A 151 -16.08 -12.45 -11.40
C LYS A 151 -16.52 -11.41 -10.37
N ASP A 152 -16.25 -11.67 -9.08
CA ASP A 152 -16.67 -10.83 -7.97
C ASP A 152 -15.64 -9.73 -7.65
N ALA A 153 -14.49 -9.72 -8.34
CA ALA A 153 -13.50 -8.66 -8.20
C ALA A 153 -14.15 -7.29 -8.43
N ASP A 154 -14.16 -6.45 -7.40
CA ASP A 154 -14.87 -5.19 -7.43
C ASP A 154 -14.22 -4.20 -8.41
N MET A 155 -14.99 -3.16 -8.76
CA MET A 155 -14.55 -2.16 -9.72
C MET A 155 -13.27 -1.44 -9.27
N MET A 156 -13.14 -1.10 -7.99
CA MET A 156 -11.99 -0.36 -7.46
C MET A 156 -10.72 -1.21 -7.46
N LEU A 157 -10.80 -2.51 -7.12
CA LEU A 157 -9.68 -3.43 -7.25
C LEU A 157 -9.19 -3.51 -8.72
N ARG A 158 -10.12 -3.66 -9.67
CA ARG A 158 -9.78 -3.68 -11.11
C ARG A 158 -9.16 -2.35 -11.58
N ARG A 159 -9.65 -1.21 -11.07
CA ARG A 159 -9.05 0.12 -11.35
C ARG A 159 -7.62 0.22 -10.84
N ARG A 160 -7.37 -0.21 -9.60
CA ARG A 160 -6.01 -0.24 -9.02
C ARG A 160 -5.08 -1.10 -9.86
N TYR A 161 -5.52 -2.29 -10.28
CA TYR A 161 -4.76 -3.14 -11.20
C TYR A 161 -4.44 -2.42 -12.52
N ALA A 162 -5.44 -1.82 -13.15
CA ALA A 162 -5.25 -1.12 -14.42
C ALA A 162 -4.25 0.05 -14.31
N HIS A 163 -4.32 0.83 -13.23
CA HIS A 163 -3.37 1.92 -12.97
C HIS A 163 -1.96 1.41 -12.69
N SER A 164 -1.82 0.35 -11.90
CA SER A 164 -0.50 -0.25 -11.63
C SER A 164 0.14 -0.82 -12.90
N ALA A 165 -0.67 -1.44 -13.78
CA ALA A 165 -0.24 -1.88 -15.11
C ALA A 165 0.29 -0.72 -15.99
N GLU A 166 -0.35 0.46 -15.93
CA GLU A 166 0.15 1.64 -16.64
C GLU A 166 1.51 2.12 -16.11
N HIS A 167 1.69 2.12 -14.79
CA HIS A 167 2.94 2.56 -14.16
C HIS A 167 4.14 1.71 -14.59
N VAL A 168 3.93 0.41 -14.85
CA VAL A 168 4.96 -0.49 -15.36
C VAL A 168 5.04 -0.53 -16.89
N GLY A 169 4.23 0.28 -17.58
CA GLY A 169 4.20 0.37 -19.04
C GLY A 169 3.46 -0.78 -19.73
N ASN A 170 2.69 -1.57 -19.00
CA ASN A 170 1.84 -2.64 -19.52
C ASN A 170 0.51 -2.05 -20.03
N TRP A 171 0.61 -1.18 -21.04
CA TRP A 171 -0.52 -0.39 -21.55
C TRP A 171 -1.62 -1.26 -22.16
N ASP A 172 -1.27 -2.33 -22.86
CA ASP A 172 -2.25 -3.24 -23.47
C ASP A 172 -3.10 -3.94 -22.39
N LYS A 173 -2.48 -4.39 -21.29
CA LYS A 173 -3.21 -4.97 -20.15
C LYS A 173 -4.12 -3.94 -19.48
N SER A 174 -3.63 -2.72 -19.27
CA SER A 174 -4.46 -1.65 -18.72
C SER A 174 -5.68 -1.37 -19.60
N ALA A 175 -5.50 -1.29 -20.93
CA ALA A 175 -6.59 -1.09 -21.89
C ALA A 175 -7.62 -2.21 -21.81
N GLU A 176 -7.18 -3.47 -21.76
CA GLU A 176 -8.06 -4.64 -21.61
C GLU A 176 -8.95 -4.52 -20.36
N ILE A 177 -8.37 -4.15 -19.22
CA ILE A 177 -9.11 -4.00 -17.96
C ILE A 177 -10.10 -2.84 -18.05
N TRP A 178 -9.67 -1.69 -18.58
CA TRP A 178 -10.54 -0.52 -18.76
C TRP A 178 -11.70 -0.80 -19.73
N GLN A 179 -11.45 -1.53 -20.82
CA GLN A 179 -12.49 -1.96 -21.76
C GLN A 179 -13.52 -2.85 -21.08
N ALA A 180 -13.08 -3.83 -20.28
CA ALA A 180 -13.98 -4.67 -19.50
C ALA A 180 -14.82 -3.85 -18.51
N LEU A 181 -14.21 -2.90 -17.81
CA LEU A 181 -14.91 -2.00 -16.89
C LEU A 181 -15.91 -1.08 -17.59
N VAL A 182 -15.61 -0.56 -18.78
CA VAL A 182 -16.55 0.24 -19.58
C VAL A 182 -17.71 -0.63 -20.09
N ALA A 183 -17.45 -1.87 -20.50
CA ALA A 183 -18.50 -2.79 -20.94
C ALA A 183 -19.48 -3.13 -19.79
N GLN A 184 -18.97 -3.33 -18.58
CA GLN A 184 -19.79 -3.64 -17.40
C GLN A 184 -20.49 -2.40 -16.83
N TYR A 185 -19.81 -1.25 -16.84
CA TYR A 185 -20.30 0.01 -16.27
C TYR A 185 -20.30 1.13 -17.33
N PRO A 186 -21.17 1.03 -18.36
CA PRO A 186 -21.13 1.92 -19.52
C PRO A 186 -21.54 3.37 -19.22
N ASN A 187 -22.00 3.69 -18.01
CA ASN A 187 -22.32 5.06 -17.60
C ASN A 187 -21.25 5.69 -16.70
N ASP A 188 -20.22 4.94 -16.31
CA ASP A 188 -19.14 5.47 -15.48
C ASP A 188 -18.14 6.28 -16.33
N ALA A 189 -18.10 7.60 -16.09
CA ALA A 189 -17.24 8.51 -16.83
C ALA A 189 -15.75 8.32 -16.50
N VAL A 190 -15.41 7.87 -15.29
CA VAL A 190 -14.02 7.64 -14.86
C VAL A 190 -13.41 6.49 -15.67
N ASN A 191 -14.14 5.41 -15.88
CA ASN A 191 -13.69 4.26 -16.69
C ASN A 191 -13.49 4.67 -18.15
N LYS A 192 -14.44 5.42 -18.74
CA LYS A 192 -14.34 5.91 -20.12
C LYS A 192 -13.16 6.85 -20.33
N ASN A 193 -12.95 7.79 -19.41
CA ASN A 193 -11.86 8.76 -19.49
C ASN A 193 -10.50 8.07 -19.38
N ASN A 194 -10.36 7.08 -18.48
CA ASN A 194 -9.13 6.31 -18.37
C ASN A 194 -8.87 5.45 -19.61
N LEU A 195 -9.90 4.76 -20.14
CA LEU A 195 -9.75 3.99 -21.38
C LEU A 195 -9.25 4.88 -22.54
N ALA A 196 -9.91 6.02 -22.78
CA ALA A 196 -9.54 6.92 -23.85
C ALA A 196 -8.10 7.44 -23.71
N ARG A 197 -7.67 7.76 -22.47
CA ARG A 197 -6.29 8.18 -22.18
C ARG A 197 -5.29 7.07 -22.48
N VAL A 198 -5.58 5.83 -22.09
CA VAL A 198 -4.69 4.67 -22.31
C VAL A 198 -4.60 4.34 -23.81
N GLU A 199 -5.72 4.30 -24.53
CA GLU A 199 -5.74 4.04 -25.98
C GLU A 199 -4.96 5.09 -26.77
N LYS A 200 -5.10 6.37 -26.39
CA LYS A 200 -4.28 7.45 -26.95
C LYS A 200 -2.79 7.21 -26.70
N THR A 201 -2.42 6.85 -25.47
CA THR A 201 -1.02 6.57 -25.10
C THR A 201 -0.44 5.41 -25.91
N ILE A 202 -1.22 4.35 -26.13
CA ILE A 202 -0.84 3.21 -26.97
C ILE A 202 -0.60 3.66 -28.42
N ALA A 203 -1.50 4.49 -28.97
CA ALA A 203 -1.37 4.99 -30.34
C ALA A 203 -0.12 5.87 -30.52
N GLU A 204 0.17 6.73 -29.56
CA GLU A 204 1.36 7.60 -29.57
C GLU A 204 2.67 6.81 -29.46
N LYS A 205 2.69 5.71 -28.70
CA LYS A 205 3.89 4.85 -28.54
C LYS A 205 4.19 3.95 -29.74
N LYS A 206 3.24 3.79 -30.66
CA LYS A 206 3.39 2.97 -31.88
C LYS A 206 3.93 3.78 -33.08
N GLN A 207 4.06 5.10 -32.94
CA GLN A 207 4.63 6.02 -33.94
C GLN A 207 6.13 6.21 -33.71
#